data_AF-A0A241VTG9-F1
#
_entry.id   AF-A0A241VTG9-F1
#
_cell.length_a   1.000
_cell.length_b   1.000
_cell.length_c   1.000
_cell.angle_alpha   90.00
_cell.angle_beta   90.00
_cell.angle_gamma   90.00
#
_symmetry.space_group_name_H-M   'P 1'
#
loop_
_entity.id
_entity.type
_entity.pdbx_description
1 polymer ?
#
loop_
_entity_poly.entity_id
_entity_poly.type
_entity_poly.pdbx_seq_one_letter_code
_entity_poly.pdbx_strand_id
1 'polypeptide(L)'
;MLKIKIVLVICLTLGLAACQKPNEEISSAEAATTQNNTASSAQIAFTQSDEKIGYYLDQLDAPNISIDDKTKILCQDYPNEYKKHYMPAMLQLASQDYTQEKMLNDLQISIDYYREKLNIRCT
;
A
#
# COMPACT_ATOMS: atom_id res chain seq x y z
N MET A 1 -34.88 58.97 27.65
CA MET A 1 -33.51 59.52 27.56
C MET A 1 -32.63 58.49 26.85
N LEU A 2 -32.12 58.85 25.68
CA LEU A 2 -31.25 58.03 24.82
C LEU A 2 -29.80 58.16 25.29
N LYS A 3 -29.11 57.03 25.55
CA LYS A 3 -27.64 56.92 25.58
C LYS A 3 -27.20 55.59 24.94
N ILE A 4 -26.98 55.70 23.63
CA ILE A 4 -26.19 54.92 22.66
C ILE A 4 -25.15 53.93 23.24
N LYS A 5 -25.09 52.70 22.68
CA LYS A 5 -23.91 52.04 22.05
C LYS A 5 -24.43 51.01 21.02
N ILE A 6 -24.38 51.26 19.70
CA ILE A 6 -23.28 50.90 18.76
C ILE A 6 -23.02 49.38 18.80
N VAL A 7 -23.26 48.54 17.79
CA VAL A 7 -23.51 48.68 16.34
C VAL A 7 -24.25 47.40 15.91
N LEU A 8 -25.40 47.57 15.25
CA LEU A 8 -26.08 46.51 14.51
C LEU A 8 -25.92 46.88 13.03
N VAL A 9 -24.96 46.24 12.35
CA VAL A 9 -24.87 46.29 10.89
C VAL A 9 -24.94 44.87 10.37
N ILE A 10 -26.10 44.62 9.78
CA ILE A 10 -26.49 43.51 8.94
C ILE A 10 -25.58 43.46 7.71
N CYS A 11 -25.08 42.28 7.32
CA CYS A 11 -25.26 41.77 5.96
C CYS A 11 -24.80 40.32 5.83
N LEU A 12 -25.79 39.44 5.76
CA LEU A 12 -25.69 38.09 5.27
C LEU A 12 -25.49 38.17 3.74
N THR A 13 -24.27 37.90 3.25
CA THR A 13 -24.08 37.54 1.85
C THR A 13 -23.37 36.20 1.78
N LEU A 14 -24.18 35.20 1.41
CA LEU A 14 -23.73 33.88 1.00
C LEU A 14 -22.88 34.02 -0.27
N GLY A 15 -21.56 33.92 -0.12
CA GLY A 15 -20.65 33.71 -1.23
C GLY A 15 -20.45 32.23 -1.46
N LEU A 16 -21.30 31.61 -2.28
CA LEU A 16 -20.96 30.37 -2.97
C LEU A 16 -19.83 30.70 -3.96
N ALA A 17 -18.58 30.53 -3.53
CA ALA A 17 -17.43 30.56 -4.43
C ALA A 17 -17.42 29.25 -5.23
N ALA A 18 -18.22 29.20 -6.29
CA ALA A 18 -17.99 28.29 -7.40
C ALA A 18 -16.69 28.74 -8.10
N CYS A 19 -15.57 28.06 -7.83
CA CYS A 19 -14.35 28.24 -8.60
C CYS A 19 -14.54 27.54 -9.97
N GLN A 20 -14.93 28.31 -10.99
CA GLN A 20 -14.66 27.96 -12.39
C GLN A 20 -13.24 28.42 -12.71
N LYS A 21 -12.35 27.49 -13.06
CA LYS A 21 -11.03 27.79 -13.61
C LYS A 21 -11.09 27.67 -15.15
N PRO A 22 -10.80 28.73 -15.91
CA PRO A 22 -10.79 28.68 -17.37
C PRO A 22 -9.53 28.00 -17.92
N ASN A 23 -9.72 27.32 -19.05
CA ASN A 23 -8.70 26.85 -20.00
C ASN A 23 -8.07 28.05 -20.74
N GLU A 24 -6.75 28.09 -20.88
CA GLU A 24 -6.04 28.56 -22.09
C GLU A 24 -4.52 28.27 -22.01
N GLU A 25 -3.94 28.12 -23.20
CA GLU A 25 -2.77 27.33 -23.59
C GLU A 25 -1.40 27.98 -23.30
N ILE A 26 -0.31 27.18 -23.33
CA ILE A 26 0.83 27.31 -24.28
C ILE A 26 1.80 26.12 -24.14
N SER A 27 2.04 25.54 -25.31
CA SER A 27 2.91 24.44 -25.76
C SER A 27 4.28 24.28 -25.09
N SER A 28 4.64 23.03 -24.74
CA SER A 28 5.93 22.39 -25.06
C SER A 28 5.92 20.90 -24.68
N ALA A 29 6.23 20.05 -25.66
CA ALA A 29 6.63 18.65 -25.52
C ALA A 29 5.57 17.67 -24.99
N GLU A 30 4.90 17.07 -25.97
CA GLU A 30 4.29 15.76 -25.91
C GLU A 30 5.23 14.74 -25.24
N ALA A 31 4.92 14.41 -24.00
CA ALA A 31 4.91 13.04 -23.54
C ALA A 31 3.56 12.81 -22.86
N ALA A 32 2.49 13.01 -23.63
CA ALA A 32 1.35 12.11 -23.50
C ALA A 32 1.89 10.71 -23.81
N THR A 33 2.47 10.05 -22.80
CA THR A 33 2.63 8.62 -22.84
C THR A 33 1.21 8.12 -22.95
N THR A 34 0.82 7.73 -24.16
CA THR A 34 -0.24 6.78 -24.42
C THR A 34 -0.11 5.70 -23.35
N GLN A 35 -0.90 5.80 -22.28
CA GLN A 35 -1.06 4.71 -21.34
C GLN A 35 -1.84 3.66 -22.12
N ASN A 36 -1.11 2.86 -22.89
CA ASN A 36 -1.49 1.48 -23.08
C ASN A 36 -1.66 0.94 -21.66
N ASN A 37 -2.91 0.76 -21.22
CA ASN A 37 -3.31 0.27 -19.91
C ASN A 37 -2.92 -1.21 -19.73
N THR A 38 -1.65 -1.51 -19.95
CA THR A 38 -1.04 -2.82 -19.78
C THR A 38 0.03 -2.65 -18.72
N ALA A 39 -0.26 -3.18 -17.52
CA ALA A 39 0.69 -3.25 -16.43
C ALA A 39 1.98 -3.95 -16.89
N SER A 40 3.13 -3.47 -16.41
CA SER A 40 4.41 -4.14 -16.68
C SER A 40 4.42 -5.55 -16.08
N SER A 41 5.28 -6.44 -16.60
CA SER A 41 5.45 -7.79 -16.02
C SER A 41 5.84 -7.75 -14.54
N ALA A 42 6.66 -6.79 -14.14
CA ALA A 42 7.04 -6.58 -12.74
C ALA A 42 5.84 -6.14 -11.89
N GLN A 43 4.99 -5.24 -12.41
CA GLN A 43 3.78 -4.81 -11.71
C GLN A 43 2.80 -5.97 -11.51
N ILE A 44 2.62 -6.81 -12.54
CA ILE A 44 1.77 -8.00 -12.46
C ILE A 44 2.31 -8.98 -11.42
N ALA A 45 3.61 -9.29 -11.48
CA ALA A 45 4.25 -10.21 -10.54
C ALA A 45 4.17 -9.69 -9.09
N PHE A 46 4.38 -8.39 -8.89
CA PHE A 46 4.23 -7.75 -7.59
C PHE A 46 2.81 -7.91 -7.05
N THR A 47 1.80 -7.50 -7.81
CA THR A 47 0.39 -7.57 -7.36
C THR A 47 -0.05 -9.00 -7.06
N GLN A 48 0.29 -9.97 -7.91
CA GLN A 48 -0.06 -11.38 -7.68
C GLN A 48 0.61 -11.94 -6.41
N SER A 49 1.87 -11.59 -6.18
CA SER A 49 2.61 -12.06 -5.01
C SER A 49 2.13 -11.37 -3.73
N ASP A 50 1.81 -10.08 -3.79
CA ASP A 50 1.25 -9.30 -2.68
C ASP A 50 -0.09 -9.85 -2.21
N GLU A 51 -1.01 -10.13 -3.15
CA GLU A 51 -2.30 -10.77 -2.84
C GLU A 51 -2.13 -12.13 -2.17
N LYS A 52 -1.19 -12.94 -2.70
CA LYS A 52 -0.92 -14.28 -2.16
C LYS A 52 -0.24 -14.24 -0.79
N ILE A 53 0.64 -13.27 -0.55
CA ILE A 53 1.22 -13.02 0.77
C ILE A 53 0.12 -12.60 1.74
N GLY A 54 -0.75 -11.66 1.36
CA GLY A 54 -1.92 -11.26 2.17
C GLY A 54 -2.75 -12.46 2.58
N TYR A 55 -3.09 -13.34 1.63
CA TYR A 55 -3.79 -14.59 1.91
C TYR A 55 -3.07 -15.49 2.93
N TYR A 56 -1.75 -15.64 2.82
CA TYR A 56 -0.99 -16.41 3.81
C TYR A 56 -1.04 -15.81 5.21
N LEU A 57 -0.95 -14.48 5.33
CA LEU A 57 -1.03 -13.80 6.62
C LEU A 57 -2.41 -13.96 7.24
N ASP A 58 -3.49 -13.84 6.46
CA ASP A 58 -4.86 -14.08 6.91
C ASP A 58 -5.03 -15.51 7.46
N GLN A 59 -4.45 -16.51 6.79
CA GLN A 59 -4.51 -17.91 7.23
C GLN A 59 -3.70 -18.17 8.50
N LEU A 60 -2.57 -17.47 8.70
CA LEU A 60 -1.80 -17.53 9.95
C LEU A 60 -2.59 -16.97 11.14
N ASP A 61 -3.42 -15.95 10.91
CA ASP A 61 -4.28 -15.33 11.93
C ASP A 61 -5.61 -16.06 12.14
N ALA A 62 -6.10 -16.79 11.13
CA ALA A 62 -7.39 -17.47 11.19
C ALA A 62 -7.43 -18.56 12.28
N PRO A 63 -8.46 -18.58 13.16
CA PRO A 63 -8.53 -19.52 14.28
C PRO A 63 -8.88 -20.96 13.86
N ASN A 64 -9.41 -21.14 12.65
CA ASN A 64 -9.90 -22.42 12.11
C ASN A 64 -8.89 -23.15 11.22
N ILE A 65 -7.66 -22.62 11.07
CA ILE A 65 -6.59 -23.28 10.31
C ILE A 65 -5.74 -24.11 11.27
N SER A 66 -5.41 -25.35 10.85
CA SER A 66 -4.64 -26.27 11.66
C SER A 66 -3.21 -25.76 11.91
N ILE A 67 -2.59 -26.20 13.00
CA ILE A 67 -1.20 -25.78 13.30
C ILE A 67 -0.21 -26.31 12.26
N ASP A 68 -0.49 -27.46 11.64
CA ASP A 68 0.33 -28.04 10.59
C ASP A 68 0.26 -27.20 9.31
N ASP A 69 -0.93 -26.76 8.92
CA ASP A 69 -1.11 -25.86 7.78
C ASP A 69 -0.45 -24.51 8.04
N LYS A 70 -0.63 -23.94 9.24
CA LYS A 70 0.07 -22.70 9.64
C LYS A 70 1.59 -22.87 9.62
N THR A 71 2.09 -24.04 10.04
CA THR A 71 3.53 -24.34 10.01
C THR A 71 4.04 -24.39 8.57
N LYS A 72 3.31 -25.06 7.66
CA LYS A 72 3.67 -25.08 6.25
C LYS A 72 3.66 -23.68 5.64
N ILE A 73 2.63 -22.88 5.94
CA ILE A 73 2.53 -21.51 5.44
C ILE A 73 3.71 -20.67 5.94
N LEU A 74 3.94 -20.66 7.26
CA LEU A 74 4.96 -19.83 7.90
C LEU A 74 6.39 -20.22 7.50
N CYS A 75 6.68 -21.52 7.46
CA CYS A 75 8.05 -22.01 7.31
C CYS A 75 8.44 -22.25 5.84
N GLN A 76 7.47 -22.34 4.93
CA GLN A 76 7.74 -22.68 3.53
C GLN A 76 7.03 -21.73 2.58
N ASP A 77 5.70 -21.68 2.59
CA ASP A 77 4.96 -21.08 1.48
C ASP A 77 5.12 -19.56 1.43
N TYR A 78 4.96 -18.88 2.58
CA TYR A 78 5.12 -17.43 2.68
C TYR A 78 6.57 -16.98 2.39
N PRO A 79 7.61 -17.54 3.04
CA PRO A 79 8.99 -17.15 2.75
C PRO A 79 9.39 -17.43 1.30
N ASN A 80 8.89 -18.52 0.69
CA ASN A 80 9.19 -18.85 -0.71
C ASN A 80 8.55 -17.86 -1.67
N GLU A 81 7.27 -17.53 -1.48
CA GLU A 81 6.56 -16.56 -2.31
C GLU A 81 7.24 -15.19 -2.24
N TYR A 82 7.56 -14.75 -1.02
CA TYR A 82 8.23 -13.48 -0.80
C TYR A 82 9.58 -13.42 -1.53
N LYS A 83 10.43 -14.43 -1.36
CA LYS A 83 11.79 -14.43 -1.90
C LYS A 83 11.84 -14.62 -3.42
N LYS A 84 10.92 -15.41 -3.98
CA LYS A 84 10.95 -15.79 -5.41
C LYS A 84 10.19 -14.83 -6.31
N HIS A 85 9.16 -14.17 -5.80
CA HIS A 85 8.24 -13.40 -6.63
C HIS A 85 8.11 -11.95 -6.15
N TYR A 86 7.71 -11.74 -4.88
CA TYR A 86 7.49 -10.40 -4.33
C TYR A 86 8.75 -9.53 -4.35
N MET A 87 9.83 -10.02 -3.74
CA MET A 87 11.05 -9.25 -3.56
C MET A 87 11.72 -8.89 -4.88
N PRO A 88 11.92 -9.81 -5.85
CA PRO A 88 12.45 -9.44 -7.16
C PRO A 88 11.59 -8.41 -7.91
N ALA A 89 10.25 -8.54 -7.84
CA ALA A 89 9.35 -7.60 -8.48
C ALA A 89 9.43 -6.20 -7.84
N MET A 90 9.45 -6.13 -6.50
CA MET A 90 9.61 -4.88 -5.77
C MET A 90 10.94 -4.19 -6.08
N LEU A 91 12.05 -4.95 -6.10
CA LEU A 91 13.37 -4.40 -6.43
C LEU A 91 13.41 -3.86 -7.87
N GLN A 92 12.66 -4.44 -8.80
CA GLN A 92 12.54 -3.90 -10.16
C GLN A 92 11.70 -2.62 -10.21
N LEU A 93 10.64 -2.51 -9.41
CA LEU A 93 9.73 -1.37 -9.41
C LEU A 93 10.24 -0.18 -8.59
N ALA A 94 10.94 -0.43 -7.49
CA ALA A 94 11.30 0.58 -6.48
C ALA A 94 12.72 0.38 -5.91
N SER A 95 13.70 0.10 -6.78
CA SER A 95 15.11 -0.14 -6.41
C SER A 95 15.78 0.99 -5.60
N GLN A 96 15.25 2.22 -5.64
CA GLN A 96 15.80 3.34 -4.87
C GLN A 96 15.38 3.29 -3.39
N ASP A 97 14.22 2.69 -3.09
CA ASP A 97 13.64 2.66 -1.74
C ASP A 97 13.84 1.32 -1.04
N TYR A 98 14.18 0.26 -1.79
CA TYR A 98 14.32 -1.09 -1.30
C TYR A 98 15.66 -1.71 -1.66
N THR A 99 16.25 -2.38 -0.67
CA THR A 99 17.38 -3.29 -0.85
C THR A 99 16.97 -4.71 -0.49
N GLN A 100 17.63 -5.70 -1.10
CA GLN A 100 17.39 -7.10 -0.76
C GLN A 100 17.60 -7.37 0.73
N GLU A 101 18.63 -6.79 1.34
CA GLU A 101 18.93 -6.94 2.77
C GLU A 101 17.78 -6.45 3.66
N LYS A 102 17.30 -5.22 3.41
CA LYS A 102 16.17 -4.65 4.17
C LYS A 102 14.92 -5.52 4.04
N MET A 103 14.59 -5.95 2.82
CA MET A 103 13.42 -6.80 2.57
C MET A 103 13.53 -8.17 3.24
N LEU A 104 14.71 -8.79 3.25
CA LEU A 104 14.93 -10.06 3.94
C LEU A 104 14.85 -9.90 5.47
N ASN A 105 15.33 -8.79 6.01
CA ASN A 105 15.18 -8.48 7.42
C ASN A 105 13.70 -8.26 7.81
N ASP A 106 12.95 -7.52 7.00
CA ASP A 106 11.51 -7.28 7.20
C ASP A 106 10.71 -8.60 7.14
N LEU A 107 11.07 -9.50 6.22
CA LEU A 107 10.51 -10.85 6.17
C LEU A 107 10.85 -11.65 7.43
N GLN A 108 12.11 -11.61 7.90
CA GLN A 108 12.54 -12.35 9.08
C GLN A 108 11.80 -11.89 10.34
N ILE A 109 11.64 -10.58 10.54
CA ILE A 109 10.84 -10.01 11.64
C ILE A 109 9.41 -10.54 11.60
N SER A 110 8.81 -10.59 10.41
CA SER A 110 7.45 -11.10 10.23
C SER A 110 7.35 -12.59 10.55
N ILE A 111 8.32 -13.39 10.10
CA ILE A 111 8.39 -14.83 10.41
C ILE A 111 8.54 -15.05 11.92
N ASP A 112 9.44 -14.31 12.58
CA ASP A 112 9.70 -14.48 14.02
C ASP A 112 8.48 -14.10 14.86
N TYR A 113 7.77 -13.03 14.50
CA TYR A 113 6.49 -12.67 15.12
C TYR A 113 5.50 -13.85 15.12
N TYR A 114 5.28 -14.49 13.96
CA TYR A 114 4.34 -15.62 13.88
C TYR A 114 4.88 -16.89 14.55
N ARG A 115 6.20 -17.13 14.51
CA ARG A 115 6.81 -18.26 15.23
C ARG A 115 6.54 -18.17 16.72
N GLU A 116 6.73 -16.98 17.30
CA GLU A 116 6.47 -16.73 18.72
C GLU A 116 4.98 -16.80 19.03
N LYS A 117 4.14 -16.09 18.26
CA LYS A 117 2.68 -16.05 18.45
C LYS A 117 2.02 -17.42 18.41
N LEU A 118 2.46 -18.28 17.48
CA LEU A 118 1.85 -19.60 17.22
C LEU A 118 2.63 -20.74 17.87
N ASN A 119 3.74 -20.46 18.54
CA ASN A 119 4.68 -21.45 19.08
C ASN A 119 5.15 -22.48 18.03
N ILE A 120 5.46 -22.00 16.82
CA ILE A 120 5.90 -22.81 15.68
C ILE A 120 7.43 -22.87 15.60
N ARG A 121 7.97 -24.04 15.29
CA ARG A 121 9.38 -24.25 14.98
C ARG A 121 9.55 -24.67 13.53
N CYS A 122 10.17 -23.81 12.73
CA CYS A 122 10.63 -24.17 11.39
C CYS A 122 11.91 -25.00 11.50
N THR A 123 11.87 -26.24 10.99
CA THR A 123 12.99 -27.19 10.94
C THR A 123 13.75 -27.08 9.63
#